data_AF-A0A7X1IQ21-F1
#
_entry.id   AF-A0A7X1IQ21-F1
#
_cell.length_a   1.000
_cell.length_b   1.000
_cell.length_c   1.000
_cell.angle_alpha   90.00
_cell.angle_beta   90.00
_cell.angle_gamma   90.00
#
_symmetry.space_group_name_H-M   'P 1'
#
loop_
_entity.id
_entity.type
_entity.pdbx_description
1 polymer ?
#
loop_
_entity_poly.entity_id
_entity_poly.type
_entity_poly.pdbx_seq_one_letter_code
_entity_poly.pdbx_strand_id
1 'polypeptide(L)'
;MSDIAPGVAASLLVQGKIFSMTNLSGPGTPHLHPAVRHFFDTLPPELREPYIGYCAESALVSDQFWGLDEGRSDGGHTALDEGAAHFAGAMVMSVKIREEGDPEHGETTLPCRSCTALLDRLGVGISRP
;
A
#
# COMPACT_ATOMS: atom_id res chain seq x y z
N MET A 1 -19.60 6.59 -0.95
CA MET A 1 -18.29 5.94 -0.76
C MET A 1 -18.50 4.89 0.32
N SER A 2 -18.09 3.63 0.16
CA SER A 2 -18.22 2.67 1.28
C SER A 2 -17.43 3.21 2.47
N ASP A 3 -18.12 3.47 3.59
CA ASP A 3 -17.67 4.16 4.82
C ASP A 3 -16.48 3.53 5.57
N ILE A 4 -15.79 2.56 4.96
CA ILE A 4 -14.84 1.70 5.66
C ILE A 4 -13.39 2.14 5.41
N ALA A 5 -13.07 2.76 4.26
CA ALA A 5 -11.69 3.15 3.94
C ALA A 5 -11.38 4.61 4.36
N PRO A 6 -10.17 4.91 4.89
CA PRO A 6 -9.86 6.14 5.62
C PRO A 6 -9.82 7.46 4.80
N GLY A 7 -10.14 7.42 3.49
CA GLY A 7 -9.99 8.54 2.57
C GLY A 7 -8.56 9.10 2.58
N VAL A 8 -7.62 8.43 1.91
CA VAL A 8 -6.19 8.76 1.92
C VAL A 8 -5.64 8.69 0.50
N ALA A 9 -4.73 9.61 0.17
CA ALA A 9 -3.82 9.50 -0.95
C ALA A 9 -2.44 9.14 -0.40
N ALA A 10 -1.72 8.28 -1.11
CA ALA A 10 -0.34 7.95 -0.80
C ALA A 10 0.55 8.17 -2.02
N SER A 11 1.81 8.48 -1.75
CA SER A 11 2.89 8.58 -2.74
C SER A 11 4.05 7.71 -2.31
N LEU A 12 4.50 6.84 -3.21
CA LEU A 12 5.64 5.94 -3.04
C LEU A 12 6.78 6.39 -3.96
N LEU A 13 7.90 6.76 -3.36
CA LEU A 13 9.19 6.90 -4.03
C LEU A 13 9.87 5.52 -4.05
N VAL A 14 10.11 4.97 -5.23
CA VAL A 14 10.78 3.67 -5.42
C VAL A 14 11.55 3.67 -6.74
N GLN A 15 12.79 3.15 -6.74
CA GLN A 15 13.67 3.14 -7.92
C GLN A 15 13.79 4.52 -8.63
N GLY A 16 13.84 5.60 -7.85
CA GLY A 16 13.95 6.98 -8.37
C GLY A 16 12.69 7.53 -9.05
N LYS A 17 11.55 6.83 -8.94
CA LYS A 17 10.25 7.25 -9.49
C LYS A 17 9.23 7.43 -8.38
N ILE A 18 8.27 8.34 -8.58
CA ILE A 18 7.15 8.57 -7.66
C ILE A 18 5.88 8.05 -8.30
N PHE A 19 5.18 7.18 -7.58
CA PHE A 19 3.86 6.68 -7.92
C PHE A 19 2.88 7.14 -6.86
N SER A 20 1.69 7.57 -7.28
CA SER A 20 0.66 8.06 -6.36
C SER A 20 -0.67 7.40 -6.64
N MET A 21 -1.37 7.00 -5.58
CA MET A 21 -2.70 6.42 -5.65
C MET A 21 -3.58 6.95 -4.52
N THR A 22 -4.88 6.88 -4.72
CA THR A 22 -5.87 6.99 -3.66
C THR A 22 -6.32 5.61 -3.21
N ASN A 23 -7.05 5.53 -2.10
CA ASN A 23 -7.65 4.27 -1.67
C ASN A 23 -8.47 3.61 -2.78
N LEU A 24 -8.40 2.28 -2.83
CA LEU A 24 -9.23 1.49 -3.71
C LEU A 24 -10.69 1.59 -3.25
N SER A 25 -11.59 1.59 -4.22
CA SER A 25 -13.04 1.67 -3.97
C SER A 25 -13.79 0.71 -4.90
N GLY A 26 -14.99 0.33 -4.50
CA GLY A 26 -15.85 -0.59 -5.26
C GLY A 26 -16.29 -1.82 -4.45
N PRO A 27 -17.23 -2.60 -4.99
CA PRO A 27 -17.69 -3.84 -4.38
C PRO A 27 -16.64 -4.96 -4.53
N GLY A 28 -16.65 -5.92 -3.60
CA GLY A 28 -15.78 -7.09 -3.67
C GLY A 28 -14.36 -6.84 -3.17
N THR A 29 -13.55 -7.89 -3.19
CA THR A 29 -12.20 -7.88 -2.63
C THR A 29 -11.21 -7.17 -3.56
N PRO A 30 -10.30 -6.31 -3.05
CA PRO A 30 -9.27 -5.67 -3.86
C PRO A 30 -8.39 -6.69 -4.56
N HIS A 31 -8.14 -6.48 -5.85
CA HIS A 31 -7.27 -7.34 -6.66
C HIS A 31 -5.79 -6.98 -6.41
N LEU A 32 -5.30 -7.34 -5.22
CA LEU A 32 -3.90 -7.19 -4.86
C LEU A 32 -3.06 -8.32 -5.43
N HIS A 33 -1.78 -8.03 -5.63
CA HIS A 33 -0.76 -9.00 -5.99
C HIS A 33 -0.74 -10.15 -4.96
N PRO A 34 -0.62 -11.42 -5.39
CA PRO A 34 -0.73 -12.58 -4.49
C PRO A 34 0.21 -12.54 -3.28
N ALA A 35 1.43 -12.02 -3.42
CA ALA A 35 2.36 -11.90 -2.28
C ALA A 35 1.86 -10.92 -1.20
N VAL A 36 1.29 -9.78 -1.61
CA VAL A 36 0.72 -8.78 -0.69
C VAL A 36 -0.55 -9.34 -0.04
N ARG A 37 -1.38 -10.03 -0.83
CA ARG A 37 -2.59 -10.68 -0.32
C ARG A 37 -2.25 -11.74 0.72
N HIS A 38 -1.31 -12.62 0.41
CA HIS A 38 -0.85 -13.67 1.32
C HIS A 38 -0.27 -13.11 2.62
N PHE A 39 0.50 -12.01 2.54
CA PHE A 39 0.99 -11.31 3.73
C PHE A 39 -0.17 -10.85 4.63
N PHE A 40 -1.19 -10.21 4.06
CA PHE A 40 -2.36 -9.77 4.83
C PHE A 40 -3.18 -10.91 5.42
N ASP A 41 -3.34 -12.02 4.69
CA ASP A 41 -4.07 -13.20 5.18
C ASP A 41 -3.35 -13.87 6.37
N THR A 42 -2.02 -13.68 6.50
CA THR A 42 -1.19 -14.23 7.58
C THR A 42 -0.94 -13.26 8.74
N LEU A 43 -1.35 -11.99 8.64
CA LEU A 43 -1.20 -11.02 9.73
C LEU A 43 -1.91 -11.50 11.01
N PRO A 44 -1.34 -11.29 12.20
CA PRO A 44 -2.04 -11.57 13.45
C PRO A 44 -3.23 -10.60 13.62
N PRO A 45 -4.33 -11.00 14.30
CA PRO A 45 -5.56 -10.21 14.39
C PRO A 45 -5.36 -8.76 14.83
N GLU A 46 -4.45 -8.50 15.77
CA GLU A 46 -4.10 -7.18 16.29
C GLU A 46 -3.53 -6.22 15.23
N LEU A 47 -2.98 -6.74 14.13
CA LEU A 47 -2.46 -5.95 13.02
C LEU A 47 -3.43 -5.84 11.85
N ARG A 48 -4.66 -6.37 11.94
CA ARG A 48 -5.65 -6.35 10.86
C ARG A 48 -6.61 -5.18 10.97
N GLU A 49 -6.70 -4.34 9.95
CA GLU A 49 -7.75 -3.34 9.80
C GLU A 49 -9.03 -3.92 9.14
N PRO A 50 -10.22 -3.39 9.44
CA PRO A 50 -11.46 -3.79 8.75
C PRO A 50 -11.45 -3.53 7.25
N TYR A 51 -10.67 -2.54 6.79
CA TYR A 51 -10.49 -2.14 5.39
C TYR A 51 -9.15 -2.61 4.81
N ILE A 52 -8.54 -3.64 5.40
CA ILE A 52 -7.25 -4.18 4.94
C ILE A 52 -7.26 -4.45 3.43
N GLY A 53 -6.24 -3.95 2.75
CA GLY A 53 -6.08 -4.09 1.30
C GLY A 53 -6.79 -3.05 0.43
N TYR A 54 -7.62 -2.18 0.99
CA TYR A 54 -8.19 -1.03 0.26
C TYR A 54 -7.34 0.23 0.36
N CYS A 55 -6.26 0.19 1.15
CA CYS A 55 -5.42 1.35 1.42
C CYS A 55 -4.58 1.71 0.18
N ALA A 56 -4.36 3.01 -0.05
CA ALA A 56 -3.52 3.51 -1.12
C ALA A 56 -2.09 2.90 -1.07
N GLU A 57 -1.53 2.72 0.13
CA GLU A 57 -0.20 2.15 0.35
C GLU A 57 -0.13 0.69 -0.12
N SER A 58 -1.14 -0.12 0.23
CA SER A 58 -1.20 -1.51 -0.24
C SER A 58 -1.39 -1.62 -1.75
N ALA A 59 -2.13 -0.69 -2.35
CA ALA A 59 -2.32 -0.63 -3.79
C ALA A 59 -1.00 -0.28 -4.51
N LEU A 60 -0.27 0.72 -4.01
CA LEU A 60 1.04 1.11 -4.55
C LEU A 60 2.06 -0.04 -4.47
N VAL A 61 2.19 -0.68 -3.30
CA VAL A 61 3.08 -1.84 -3.16
C VAL A 61 2.66 -2.97 -4.11
N SER A 62 1.38 -3.28 -4.16
CA SER A 62 0.84 -4.31 -5.05
C SER A 62 1.13 -4.03 -6.52
N ASP A 63 0.99 -2.79 -6.96
CA ASP A 63 1.28 -2.36 -8.33
C ASP A 63 2.76 -2.57 -8.68
N GLN A 64 3.68 -2.26 -7.76
CA GLN A 64 5.10 -2.53 -7.97
C GLN A 64 5.41 -4.02 -8.12
N PHE A 65 4.75 -4.89 -7.33
CA PHE A 65 4.91 -6.33 -7.48
C PHE A 65 4.35 -6.85 -8.81
N TRP A 66 3.22 -6.33 -9.28
CA TRP A 66 2.73 -6.66 -10.63
C TRP A 66 3.74 -6.27 -11.71
N GLY A 67 4.37 -5.09 -11.59
CA GLY A 67 5.43 -4.68 -12.51
C GLY A 67 6.68 -5.57 -12.47
N LEU A 68 7.02 -6.15 -11.31
CA LEU A 68 8.11 -7.14 -11.21
C LEU A 68 7.76 -8.43 -11.97
N ASP A 69 6.50 -8.87 -11.86
CA ASP A 69 6.01 -10.08 -12.52
C ASP A 69 6.00 -9.96 -14.05
N GLU A 70 5.75 -8.78 -14.61
CA GLU A 70 5.83 -8.53 -16.05
C GLU A 70 7.23 -8.83 -16.62
N GLY A 71 8.28 -8.74 -15.79
CA GLY A 71 9.65 -9.08 -16.18
C GLY A 71 9.99 -10.57 -16.11
N ARG A 72 9.09 -11.40 -15.59
CA ARG A 72 9.33 -12.84 -15.41
C ARG A 72 8.98 -13.63 -16.66
N SER A 73 9.71 -14.73 -16.87
CA SER A 73 9.49 -15.66 -17.99
C SER A 73 8.84 -16.99 -17.58
N ASP A 74 8.73 -17.25 -16.28
CA ASP A 74 8.17 -18.48 -15.71
C ASP A 74 6.66 -18.39 -15.45
N GLY A 75 6.05 -17.22 -15.65
CA GLY A 75 4.63 -16.97 -15.39
C GLY A 75 4.25 -17.05 -13.90
N GLY A 76 5.24 -17.06 -13.00
CA GLY A 76 5.04 -17.08 -11.56
C GLY A 76 4.83 -15.68 -10.97
N HIS A 77 4.54 -15.64 -9.68
CA HIS A 77 4.45 -14.41 -8.89
C HIS A 77 5.68 -14.23 -8.02
N THR A 78 6.20 -13.02 -7.99
CA THR A 78 7.36 -12.64 -7.18
C THR A 78 7.02 -12.80 -5.70
N ALA A 79 7.80 -13.58 -4.97
CA ALA A 79 7.59 -13.73 -3.53
C ALA A 79 7.86 -12.41 -2.80
N LEU A 80 7.22 -12.18 -1.65
CA LEU A 80 7.37 -10.92 -0.90
C LEU A 80 8.85 -10.61 -0.60
N ASP A 81 9.63 -11.64 -0.27
CA ASP A 81 11.05 -11.53 0.10
C ASP A 81 11.95 -11.27 -1.09
N GLU A 82 11.61 -11.87 -2.23
CA GLU A 82 12.29 -11.65 -3.50
C GLU A 82 12.10 -10.20 -3.95
N GLY A 83 10.89 -9.66 -3.80
CA GLY A 83 10.57 -8.28 -4.16
C GLY A 83 11.16 -7.22 -3.21
N ALA A 84 11.59 -7.57 -2.00
CA ALA A 84 12.05 -6.58 -1.01
C ALA A 84 13.22 -5.71 -1.52
N ALA A 85 14.14 -6.28 -2.31
CA ALA A 85 15.25 -5.53 -2.89
C ALA A 85 14.81 -4.40 -3.84
N HIS A 86 13.65 -4.53 -4.50
CA HIS A 86 13.06 -3.47 -5.33
C HIS A 86 12.72 -2.22 -4.52
N PHE A 87 12.45 -2.38 -3.23
CA PHE A 87 12.08 -1.30 -2.33
C PHE A 87 13.28 -0.72 -1.55
N ALA A 88 14.51 -1.09 -1.90
CA ALA A 88 15.70 -0.54 -1.24
C ALA A 88 15.75 0.98 -1.35
N GLY A 89 15.74 1.67 -0.21
CA GLY A 89 15.72 3.13 -0.14
C GLY A 89 14.38 3.78 -0.51
N ALA A 90 13.31 3.00 -0.63
CA ALA A 90 11.98 3.51 -0.91
C ALA A 90 11.38 4.25 0.28
N MET A 91 10.52 5.23 0.00
CA MET A 91 9.83 6.04 1.00
C MET A 91 8.35 6.20 0.61
N VAL A 92 7.46 6.11 1.58
CA VAL A 92 6.03 6.41 1.41
C VAL A 92 5.61 7.61 2.24
N MET A 93 4.73 8.43 1.68
CA MET A 93 4.04 9.52 2.37
C MET A 93 2.54 9.41 2.11
N SER A 94 1.72 9.64 3.14
CA SER A 94 0.26 9.58 3.04
C SER A 94 -0.35 10.90 3.51
N VAL A 95 -1.43 11.32 2.85
CA VAL A 95 -2.20 12.51 3.18
C VAL A 95 -3.69 12.21 3.24
N LYS A 96 -4.42 12.89 4.12
CA LYS A 96 -5.87 12.76 4.26
C LYS A 96 -6.57 13.37 3.04
N ILE A 97 -7.53 12.66 2.48
CA ILE A 97 -8.50 13.18 1.50
C ILE A 97 -9.81 13.41 2.26
N ARG A 98 -10.25 14.66 2.29
CA ARG A 98 -11.51 15.09 2.93
C ARG A 98 -12.37 15.88 1.95
N GLU A 99 -13.60 16.18 2.33
CA GLU A 99 -14.49 17.00 1.51
C GLU A 99 -13.99 18.44 1.38
N GLU A 100 -14.52 19.17 0.41
CA GLU A 100 -14.19 20.56 0.16
C GLU A 100 -14.44 21.41 1.42
N GLY A 101 -13.44 22.20 1.82
CA GLY A 101 -13.51 23.07 3.00
C GLY A 101 -13.20 22.38 4.33
N ASP A 102 -12.96 21.06 4.35
CA ASP A 102 -12.46 20.38 5.54
C ASP A 102 -10.98 20.77 5.79
N PRO A 103 -10.65 21.33 6.97
CA PRO A 103 -9.29 21.78 7.27
C PRO A 103 -8.27 20.65 7.36
N GLU A 104 -8.70 19.40 7.57
CA GLU A 104 -7.81 18.24 7.62
C GLU A 104 -7.43 17.73 6.21
N HIS A 105 -8.05 18.26 5.15
CA HIS A 105 -7.70 17.87 3.78
C HIS A 105 -6.22 18.18 3.48
N GLY A 106 -5.49 17.18 2.99
CA GLY A 106 -4.08 17.33 2.63
C GLY A 106 -3.11 17.24 3.81
N GLU A 107 -3.60 17.14 5.05
CA GLU A 107 -2.73 16.87 6.20
C GLU A 107 -2.04 15.51 6.05
N THR A 108 -0.76 15.47 6.40
CA THR A 108 0.00 14.22 6.46
C THR A 108 -0.59 13.29 7.52
N THR A 109 -0.61 12.00 7.20
CA THR A 109 -1.10 10.95 8.10
C THR A 109 -0.19 9.74 8.02
N LEU A 110 -0.18 8.93 9.08
CA LEU A 110 0.51 7.65 9.05
C LEU A 110 -0.32 6.60 8.29
N PRO A 111 0.34 5.64 7.62
CA PRO A 111 -0.32 4.43 7.12
C PRO A 111 -1.01 3.66 8.25
N CYS A 112 -2.07 2.92 7.92
CA CYS A 112 -2.78 2.10 8.91
C CYS A 112 -1.89 0.98 9.47
N ARG A 113 -2.33 0.31 10.56
CA ARG A 113 -1.51 -0.74 11.21
C ARG A 113 -1.14 -1.89 10.28
N SER A 114 -2.05 -2.30 9.40
CA SER A 114 -1.79 -3.38 8.42
C SER A 114 -0.77 -2.97 7.36
N CYS A 115 -0.89 -1.76 6.82
CA CYS A 115 0.05 -1.27 5.81
C CYS A 115 1.41 -0.94 6.41
N THR A 116 1.47 -0.43 7.64
CA THR A 116 2.73 -0.22 8.37
C THR A 116 3.49 -1.54 8.47
N ALA A 117 2.83 -2.64 8.86
CA ALA A 117 3.47 -3.96 8.93
C ALA A 117 3.99 -4.45 7.56
N LEU A 118 3.26 -4.19 6.47
CA LEU A 118 3.72 -4.53 5.10
C LEU A 118 4.94 -3.70 4.70
N LEU A 119 4.91 -2.39 4.94
CA LEU A 119 6.00 -1.47 4.61
C LEU A 119 7.26 -1.81 5.39
N ASP A 120 7.13 -2.07 6.69
CA ASP A 120 8.23 -2.54 7.54
C ASP A 120 8.82 -3.85 7.02
N ARG A 121 7.98 -4.78 6.55
CA ARG A 121 8.42 -6.08 6.01
C ARG A 121 9.23 -5.94 4.72
N LEU A 122 8.99 -4.88 3.95
CA LEU A 122 9.68 -4.57 2.71
C LEU A 122 10.85 -3.59 2.91
N GLY A 123 11.02 -3.04 4.11
CA GLY A 123 12.03 -2.00 4.39
C GLY A 123 11.72 -0.64 3.78
N VAL A 124 10.45 -0.35 3.47
CA VAL A 124 10.01 0.95 2.95
C VAL A 124 9.92 1.94 4.12
N GLY A 125 10.64 3.06 4.02
CA GLY A 125 10.57 4.10 5.04
C GLY A 125 9.25 4.86 4.99
N ILE A 126 8.75 5.28 6.15
CA ILE A 126 7.52 6.06 6.27
C ILE A 126 7.88 7.51 6.59
N SER A 127 7.49 8.44 5.72
CA SER A 127 7.58 9.87 5.98
C SER A 127 6.66 10.21 7.13
N ARG A 128 7.24 10.66 8.25
CA ARG A 128 6.47 11.08 9.42
C ARG A 128 5.94 12.50 9.22
N PRO A 129 4.72 12.80 9.70
CA PRO A 129 4.17 14.15 9.73
C PRO A 129 5.09 15.16 10.39
#